data_AF-A0A5K3FYA8-F1
#
_entry.id   AF-A0A5K3FYA8-F1
#
_cell.length_a   1.000
_cell.length_b   1.000
_cell.length_c   1.000
_cell.angle_alpha   90.00
_cell.angle_beta   90.00
_cell.angle_gamma   90.00
#
_symmetry.space_group_name_H-M   'P 1'
#
loop_
_entity.id
_entity.type
_entity.pdbx_description
1 polymer ?
#
loop_
_entity_poly.entity_id
_entity_poly.type
_entity_poly.pdbx_seq_one_letter_code
_entity_poly.pdbx_strand_id
1 'polypeptide(L)'
;MDFTMPHVRLLGEVRVSKIGGVSRACTTTTKKTASEAIPSYVFNACFNVTDVAIDLPKQCLSISIGLARFDVSLQISESSNIAPRLTVSIPVWKDINVKGPRLKSTLVQTAVKSRTAVQLTLQSAANAALQTIKFADLLKWAGL
;
A
#
# COMPACT_ATOMS: atom_id res chain seq x y z
N MET A 1 -14.94 5.25 1.38
CA MET A 1 -13.71 5.40 2.20
C MET A 1 -12.73 6.19 1.35
N ASP A 2 -12.54 7.46 1.66
CA ASP A 2 -11.57 8.33 0.99
C ASP A 2 -10.23 8.25 1.73
N PHE A 3 -9.21 7.69 1.09
CA PHE A 3 -7.86 7.59 1.64
C PHE A 3 -7.01 8.72 1.06
N THR A 4 -6.85 9.81 1.80
CA THR A 4 -5.97 10.92 1.44
C THR A 4 -4.57 10.67 2.01
N MET A 5 -3.59 10.46 1.15
CA MET A 5 -2.22 10.15 1.54
C MET A 5 -1.42 11.44 1.80
N PRO A 6 -0.94 11.70 3.03
CA PRO A 6 -0.20 12.92 3.33
C PRO A 6 1.27 12.72 2.96
N HIS A 7 1.79 13.59 2.09
CA HIS A 7 3.20 13.73 1.62
C HIS A 7 3.44 13.56 0.11
N VAL A 8 2.48 13.90 -0.74
CA VAL A 8 2.80 14.37 -2.10
C VAL A 8 2.17 15.73 -2.37
N ARG A 9 2.68 16.77 -1.70
CA ARG A 9 2.23 18.17 -1.86
C ARG A 9 2.26 18.68 -3.31
N LEU A 10 2.97 17.99 -4.22
CA LEU A 10 3.06 18.29 -5.64
C LEU A 10 1.92 17.73 -6.49
N LEU A 11 1.18 16.69 -6.06
CA LEU A 11 0.21 16.01 -6.93
C LEU A 11 -1.25 16.47 -6.73
N GLY A 12 -1.55 17.15 -5.63
CA GLY A 12 -2.91 17.59 -5.32
C GLY A 12 -3.80 16.43 -4.86
N GLU A 13 -5.09 16.50 -5.19
CA GLU A 13 -6.05 15.44 -4.89
C GLU A 13 -5.79 14.21 -5.76
N VAL A 14 -5.79 13.02 -5.16
CA VAL A 14 -5.63 11.74 -5.83
C VAL A 14 -6.96 11.00 -5.76
N ARG A 15 -7.53 10.64 -6.91
CA ARG A 15 -8.78 9.87 -6.99
C ARG A 15 -8.51 8.53 -7.63
N VAL A 16 -8.85 7.43 -6.97
CA VAL A 16 -8.89 6.12 -7.61
C VAL A 16 -10.23 6.02 -8.32
N SER A 17 -10.23 6.16 -9.65
CA SER A 17 -11.46 6.15 -10.44
C SER A 17 -11.91 4.75 -10.84
N LYS A 18 -11.00 3.78 -10.84
CA LYS A 18 -11.32 2.39 -11.16
C LYS A 18 -10.35 1.41 -10.50
N ILE A 19 -10.89 0.29 -10.06
CA ILE A 19 -10.15 -0.94 -9.75
C ILE A 19 -10.91 -2.06 -10.45
N GLY A 20 -10.29 -2.71 -11.45
CA GLY A 20 -10.95 -3.76 -12.21
C GLY A 20 -11.13 -5.04 -11.40
N GLY A 21 -10.02 -5.66 -10.99
CA GLY A 21 -10.05 -6.91 -10.25
C GLY A 21 -9.11 -6.89 -9.05
N VAL A 22 -9.58 -7.41 -7.92
CA VAL A 22 -8.74 -7.72 -6.76
C VAL A 22 -8.87 -9.19 -6.47
N SER A 23 -7.77 -9.92 -6.53
CA SER A 23 -7.74 -11.36 -6.22
C SER A 23 -6.60 -11.68 -5.28
N ARG A 24 -6.79 -12.71 -4.45
CA ARG A 24 -5.76 -13.19 -3.55
C ARG A 24 -4.69 -13.92 -4.38
N ALA A 25 -3.42 -13.55 -4.22
CA ALA A 25 -2.30 -14.14 -4.96
C ALA A 25 -1.56 -15.25 -4.19
N CYS A 26 -1.84 -15.41 -2.90
CA CYS A 26 -1.28 -16.44 -2.02
C CYS A 26 -2.19 -16.65 -0.81
N THR A 27 -2.09 -17.81 -0.18
CA THR A 27 -2.79 -18.10 1.07
C THR A 27 -2.40 -17.09 2.15
N THR A 28 -3.40 -16.46 2.77
CA THR A 28 -3.19 -15.61 3.94
C THR A 28 -2.71 -16.48 5.10
N THR A 29 -1.59 -16.11 5.72
CA THR A 29 -1.01 -16.90 6.83
C THR A 29 -0.88 -16.03 8.07
N THR A 30 -1.23 -16.60 9.22
CA THR A 30 -0.92 -16.04 10.53
C THR A 30 0.06 -16.96 11.22
N LYS A 31 1.21 -16.43 11.65
CA LYS A 31 2.21 -17.18 12.41
C LYS A 31 2.45 -16.49 13.73
N LYS A 32 2.32 -17.23 14.83
CA LYS A 32 2.76 -16.78 16.16
C LYS A 32 4.24 -17.15 16.32
N THR A 33 5.10 -16.15 16.46
CA THR A 33 6.50 -16.35 16.86
C THR A 33 6.58 -16.15 18.37
N ALA A 34 6.55 -17.25 19.11
CA ALA A 34 6.85 -17.27 20.53
C ALA A 34 8.38 -17.44 20.68
N SER A 35 9.13 -16.33 20.61
CA SER A 35 10.50 -16.30 21.12
C SER A 35 10.45 -15.77 22.55
N GLU A 36 11.26 -16.34 23.44
CA GLU A 36 11.21 -16.34 24.91
C GLU A 36 11.13 -14.98 25.65
N ALA A 37 10.92 -13.85 24.97
CA ALA A 37 10.77 -12.54 25.61
C ALA A 37 9.41 -11.86 25.34
N ILE A 38 8.84 -11.92 24.13
CA ILE A 38 7.55 -11.29 23.79
C ILE A 38 6.92 -12.03 22.60
N PRO A 39 5.69 -12.56 22.69
CA PRO A 39 5.02 -13.16 21.55
C PRO A 39 4.73 -12.13 20.46
N SER A 40 4.97 -12.50 19.20
CA SER A 40 4.54 -11.69 18.04
C SER A 40 3.69 -12.51 17.08
N TYR A 41 2.79 -11.84 16.37
CA TYR A 41 2.01 -12.37 15.27
C TYR A 41 2.50 -11.76 13.96
N VAL A 42 2.74 -12.61 12.97
CA VAL A 42 3.07 -12.21 11.61
C VAL A 42 1.91 -12.62 10.71
N PHE A 43 1.26 -11.62 10.12
CA PHE A 43 0.19 -11.79 9.15
C PHE A 43 0.74 -11.50 7.76
N ASN A 44 0.70 -12.51 6.88
CA ASN A 44 1.07 -12.33 5.48
C ASN A 44 -0.19 -12.43 4.62
N ALA A 45 -0.32 -11.50 3.69
CA ALA A 45 -1.35 -11.54 2.65
C ALA A 45 -0.74 -11.05 1.34
N CYS A 46 -1.22 -11.55 0.22
CA CYS A 46 -0.86 -10.96 -1.05
C CYS A 46 -2.02 -10.92 -2.03
N PHE A 47 -2.01 -9.87 -2.84
CA PHE A 47 -3.12 -9.49 -3.69
C PHE A 47 -2.62 -9.11 -5.08
N ASN A 48 -3.28 -9.64 -6.09
CA ASN A 48 -3.19 -9.13 -7.45
C ASN A 48 -4.28 -8.09 -7.63
N VAL A 49 -3.90 -6.95 -8.20
CA VAL A 49 -4.80 -5.88 -8.57
C VAL A 49 -4.63 -5.61 -10.06
N THR A 50 -5.72 -5.60 -10.80
CA THR A 50 -5.72 -5.37 -12.25
C THR A 50 -6.54 -4.15 -12.61
N ASP A 51 -6.17 -3.52 -13.72
CA ASP A 51 -6.95 -2.47 -14.39
C ASP A 51 -7.33 -1.33 -13.42
N VAL A 52 -6.31 -0.76 -12.78
CA VAL A 52 -6.44 0.38 -11.88
C VAL A 52 -6.35 1.67 -12.70
N ALA A 53 -7.29 2.58 -12.47
CA ALA A 53 -7.22 3.95 -12.97
C ALA A 53 -7.19 4.93 -11.80
N ILE A 54 -6.27 5.90 -11.88
CA ILE A 54 -6.07 6.93 -10.87
C ILE A 54 -6.05 8.28 -11.59
N ASP A 55 -6.91 9.19 -11.17
CA ASP A 55 -6.97 10.54 -11.69
C ASP A 55 -6.38 11.53 -10.70
N LEU A 56 -5.59 12.46 -11.24
CA LEU A 56 -5.02 13.61 -10.54
C LEU A 56 -5.67 14.86 -11.15
N PRO A 57 -6.92 15.18 -10.77
CA PRO A 57 -7.71 16.21 -11.43
C PRO A 57 -7.02 17.58 -11.45
N LYS A 58 -6.35 17.96 -10.35
CA LYS A 58 -5.61 19.23 -10.27
C LYS A 58 -4.42 19.31 -11.23
N GLN A 59 -3.87 18.17 -11.64
CA GLN A 59 -2.73 18.10 -12.55
C GLN A 59 -3.15 17.73 -13.99
N CYS A 60 -4.44 17.47 -14.22
CA CYS A 60 -4.96 16.93 -15.49
C CYS A 60 -4.19 15.68 -15.94
N LEU A 61 -3.86 14.80 -14.98
CA LEU A 61 -3.17 13.54 -15.26
C LEU A 61 -4.08 12.37 -14.95
N SER A 62 -4.02 11.35 -15.79
CA SER A 62 -4.65 10.05 -15.55
C SER A 62 -3.58 8.97 -15.62
N ILE A 63 -3.50 8.17 -14.57
CA ILE A 63 -2.58 7.06 -14.44
C ILE A 63 -3.40 5.78 -14.58
N SER A 64 -2.86 4.81 -15.33
CA SER A 64 -3.44 3.48 -15.45
C SER A 64 -2.37 2.43 -15.14
N ILE A 65 -2.77 1.37 -14.44
CA ILE A 65 -1.91 0.25 -14.07
C ILE A 65 -2.64 -1.03 -14.47
N GLY A 66 -2.08 -1.76 -15.44
CA GLY A 66 -2.72 -3.00 -15.93
C GLY A 66 -2.64 -4.15 -14.92
N LEU A 67 -1.47 -4.37 -14.31
CA LEU A 67 -1.28 -5.43 -13.30
C LEU A 67 -0.28 -5.02 -12.22
N ALA A 68 -0.71 -5.12 -10.98
CA ALA A 68 0.13 -5.00 -9.80
C ALA A 68 -0.06 -6.22 -8.89
N ARG A 69 1.01 -6.65 -8.25
CA ARG A 69 0.95 -7.61 -7.14
C ARG A 69 1.56 -6.97 -5.91
N PHE A 70 0.84 -7.02 -4.81
CA PHE A 70 1.26 -6.53 -3.51
C PHE A 70 1.37 -7.71 -2.55
N ASP A 71 2.54 -7.85 -1.94
CA ASP A 71 2.80 -8.79 -0.86
C ASP A 71 2.93 -7.95 0.43
N VAL A 72 2.07 -8.21 1.40
CA VAL A 72 1.94 -7.44 2.63
C VAL A 72 2.23 -8.35 3.82
N SER A 73 3.15 -7.92 4.68
CA SER A 73 3.50 -8.59 5.92
C SER A 73 3.31 -7.61 7.07
N LEU A 74 2.35 -7.89 7.95
CA LEU A 74 2.10 -7.14 9.17
C LEU A 74 2.63 -7.92 10.37
N GLN A 75 3.59 -7.34 11.08
CA GLN A 75 4.11 -7.88 12.33
C GLN A 75 3.57 -7.07 13.51
N ILE A 76 2.90 -7.76 14.43
CA ILE A 76 2.29 -7.22 15.64
C ILE A 76 2.94 -7.93 16.82
N SER A 77 3.46 -7.19 17.80
CA SER A 77 3.98 -7.79 19.04
C SER A 77 2.98 -7.61 20.15
N GLU A 78 2.78 -8.60 21.02
CA GLU A 78 1.83 -8.50 22.16
C GLU A 78 2.23 -7.42 23.19
N SER A 79 3.44 -6.84 23.08
CA SER A 79 3.85 -5.70 23.90
C SER A 79 3.40 -4.37 23.29
N SER A 80 2.72 -3.55 24.10
CA SER A 80 2.32 -2.18 23.77
C SER A 80 3.50 -1.24 23.49
N ASN A 81 4.71 -1.62 23.89
CA ASN A 81 5.92 -0.82 23.70
C ASN A 81 6.57 -1.05 22.32
N ILE A 82 6.14 -2.07 21.57
CA ILE A 82 6.66 -2.37 20.24
C ILE A 82 5.59 -2.03 19.21
N ALA A 83 5.85 -0.98 18.43
CA ALA A 83 4.94 -0.56 17.37
C ALA A 83 4.77 -1.66 16.30
N PRO A 84 3.55 -1.86 15.78
CA PRO A 84 3.32 -2.72 14.63
C PRO A 84 4.19 -2.31 13.44
N ARG A 85 4.72 -3.28 12.71
CA ARG A 85 5.52 -3.04 11.51
C ARG A 85 4.81 -3.62 10.30
N LEU A 86 4.54 -2.78 9.31
CA LEU A 86 4.04 -3.23 8.02
C LEU A 86 5.15 -3.17 6.98
N THR A 87 5.34 -4.30 6.31
CA THR A 87 6.19 -4.40 5.13
C THR A 87 5.31 -4.63 3.91
N VAL A 88 5.45 -3.77 2.92
CA VAL A 88 4.80 -3.92 1.62
C VAL A 88 5.87 -4.19 0.57
N SER A 89 5.72 -5.23 -0.23
CA SER A 89 6.55 -5.53 -1.39
C SER A 89 5.67 -5.56 -2.63
N ILE A 90 6.19 -5.08 -3.76
CA ILE A 90 5.42 -4.99 -5.01
C ILE A 90 6.04 -5.91 -6.09
N PRO A 91 6.00 -7.24 -5.96
CA PRO A 91 6.71 -8.14 -6.88
C PRO A 91 6.34 -7.96 -8.36
N VAL A 92 5.11 -7.51 -8.65
CA VAL A 92 4.66 -7.22 -10.02
C VAL A 92 4.18 -5.78 -10.11
N TRP A 93 4.69 -5.03 -11.08
CA TRP A 93 4.33 -3.64 -11.36
C TRP A 93 4.42 -3.42 -12.88
N LYS A 94 3.31 -3.61 -13.60
CA LYS A 94 3.29 -3.70 -15.07
C LYS A 94 2.20 -2.85 -15.70
N ASP A 95 2.41 -2.55 -16.98
CA ASP A 95 1.47 -1.84 -17.86
C ASP A 95 1.02 -0.49 -17.29
N ILE A 96 2.02 0.31 -16.89
CA ILE A 96 1.83 1.61 -16.27
C ILE A 96 1.88 2.68 -17.35
N ASN A 97 0.76 3.40 -17.49
CA ASN A 97 0.65 4.49 -18.43
C ASN A 97 0.15 5.76 -17.73
N VAL A 98 0.76 6.89 -18.08
CA VAL A 98 0.42 8.21 -17.54
C VAL A 98 0.04 9.09 -18.73
N LYS A 99 -1.21 9.53 -18.76
CA LYS A 99 -1.76 10.45 -19.76
C LYS A 99 -1.87 11.85 -19.17
N GLY A 100 -1.62 12.85 -20.02
CA GLY A 100 -1.80 14.27 -19.72
C GLY A 100 -0.68 15.15 -20.27
N PRO A 101 -0.56 16.42 -19.84
CA PRO A 101 0.37 17.40 -20.42
C PRO A 101 1.83 16.93 -20.38
N ARG A 102 2.53 16.98 -21.53
CA ARG A 102 3.86 16.36 -21.75
C ARG A 102 4.89 16.60 -20.63
N LEU A 103 5.05 17.84 -20.17
CA LEU A 103 6.01 18.18 -19.11
C LEU A 103 5.65 17.55 -17.75
N LYS A 104 4.38 17.59 -17.38
CA LYS A 104 3.89 17.05 -16.10
C LYS A 104 3.82 15.52 -16.13
N SER A 105 3.37 14.94 -17.24
CA SER A 105 3.27 13.49 -17.39
C SER A 105 4.63 12.82 -17.35
N THR A 106 5.69 13.43 -17.91
CA THR A 106 7.06 12.86 -17.87
C THR A 106 7.58 12.71 -16.44
N LEU A 107 7.47 13.74 -15.60
CA LEU A 107 7.95 13.69 -14.20
C LEU A 107 7.17 12.66 -13.38
N VAL A 108 5.84 12.66 -13.51
CA VAL A 108 4.98 11.72 -12.79
C VAL A 108 5.19 10.29 -13.30
N GLN A 109 5.41 10.11 -14.60
CA GLN A 109 5.68 8.80 -15.19
C GLN A 109 6.97 8.19 -14.63
N THR A 110 8.04 8.97 -14.45
CA THR A 110 9.28 8.48 -13.84
C THR A 110 9.05 8.00 -12.40
N ALA A 111 8.30 8.77 -11.61
CA ALA A 111 8.00 8.41 -10.23
C ALA A 111 7.10 7.16 -10.13
N VAL A 112 6.00 7.12 -10.91
CA VAL A 112 4.99 6.05 -10.83
C VAL A 112 5.48 4.74 -11.47
N LYS A 113 6.34 4.80 -12.50
CA LYS A 113 6.97 3.59 -13.07
C LYS A 113 8.02 2.98 -12.14
N SER A 114 8.59 3.76 -11.23
CA SER A 114 9.56 3.26 -10.26
C SER A 114 8.84 2.45 -9.17
N ARG A 115 8.91 1.12 -9.28
CA ARG A 115 8.43 0.18 -8.25
C ARG A 115 8.94 0.55 -6.86
N THR A 116 10.23 0.87 -6.75
CA THR A 116 10.87 1.20 -5.47
C THR A 116 10.29 2.46 -4.85
N ALA A 117 10.07 3.51 -5.66
CA ALA A 117 9.47 4.75 -5.17
C ALA A 117 8.04 4.52 -4.66
N VAL A 118 7.24 3.78 -5.42
CA VAL A 118 5.86 3.41 -5.03
C VAL A 118 5.87 2.56 -3.76
N GLN A 119 6.77 1.59 -3.65
CA GLN A 119 6.88 0.73 -2.47
C GLN A 119 7.23 1.53 -1.21
N LEU A 120 8.23 2.42 -1.28
CA LEU A 120 8.59 3.31 -0.16
C LEU A 120 7.43 4.21 0.25
N THR A 121 6.70 4.73 -0.73
CA THR A 121 5.56 5.62 -0.50
C THR A 121 4.43 4.88 0.21
N LEU A 122 4.06 3.69 -0.27
CA LEU A 122 3.03 2.85 0.35
C LEU A 122 3.41 2.39 1.74
N GLN A 123 4.67 1.96 1.94
CA GLN A 123 5.16 1.58 3.26
C GLN A 123 5.12 2.76 4.23
N SER A 124 5.56 3.94 3.82
CA SER A 124 5.53 5.14 4.66
C SER A 124 4.11 5.53 5.04
N ALA A 125 3.19 5.54 4.07
CA ALA A 125 1.79 5.88 4.31
C ALA A 125 1.11 4.89 5.24
N ALA A 126 1.37 3.60 5.04
CA ALA A 126 0.77 2.55 5.85
C ALA A 126 1.36 2.50 7.27
N ASN A 127 2.66 2.71 7.43
CA ASN A 127 3.28 2.86 8.75
C ASN A 127 2.75 4.08 9.50
N ALA A 128 2.55 5.22 8.82
CA ALA A 128 1.92 6.39 9.41
C ALA A 128 0.47 6.11 9.85
N ALA A 129 -0.32 5.42 9.02
CA ALA A 129 -1.67 5.00 9.38
C ALA A 129 -1.66 4.06 10.60
N LEU A 130 -0.74 3.11 10.67
CA LEU A 130 -0.63 2.19 11.80
C LEU A 130 -0.24 2.88 13.11
N GLN A 131 0.54 3.97 13.06
CA GLN A 131 0.82 4.78 14.25
C GLN A 131 -0.44 5.48 14.80
N THR A 132 -1.42 5.76 13.94
CA THR A 132 -2.68 6.38 14.36
C THR A 132 -3.73 5.38 14.87
N ILE A 133 -3.57 4.09 14.58
CA ILE A 133 -4.50 3.05 14.99
C ILE A 133 -4.07 2.51 16.36
N LYS A 134 -5.00 2.48 17.32
CA LYS A 134 -4.74 1.88 18.64
C LYS A 134 -4.56 0.37 18.47
N PHE A 135 -3.54 -0.17 19.14
CA PHE A 135 -3.20 -1.59 19.09
C PHE A 135 -4.38 -2.53 19.39
N ALA A 136 -5.26 -2.15 20.33
CA ALA A 136 -6.46 -2.90 20.68
C ALA A 136 -7.46 -3.05 19.52
N ASP A 137 -7.52 -2.07 18.60
CA ASP A 137 -8.40 -2.13 17.44
C ASP A 137 -7.83 -3.05 16.35
N LEU A 138 -6.50 -3.13 16.21
CA LEU A 138 -5.83 -4.06 15.29
C LEU A 138 -6.06 -5.52 15.67
N LEU A 139 -6.07 -5.84 16.96
CA LEU A 139 -6.36 -7.20 17.45
C LEU A 139 -7.81 -7.62 17.15
N LYS A 140 -8.77 -6.72 17.39
CA LYS A 140 -10.18 -6.96 17.04
C LYS A 140 -10.38 -7.22 15.55
N TRP A 141 -9.69 -6.48 14.68
CA TRP A 141 -9.71 -6.71 13.23
C TRP A 141 -9.06 -8.04 12.83
N ALA A 142 -8.08 -8.51 13.59
CA ALA A 142 -7.41 -9.78 13.38
C ALA A 142 -8.19 -10.99 13.95
N GLY A 143 -9.33 -10.76 14.63
CA GLY A 143 -10.13 -11.81 15.25
C GLY A 143 -9.49 -12.39 16.51
N LEU A 144 -8.66 -11.60 17.20
CA LEU A 144 -7.97 -11.94 18.45
C LEU A 144 -8.47 -11.08 19.62
#